data_AF-A0A016AR99-F1
#
_entry.id   AF-A0A016AR99-F1
#
_cell.length_a   1.000
_cell.length_b   1.000
_cell.length_c   1.000
_cell.angle_alpha   90.00
_cell.angle_beta   90.00
_cell.angle_gamma   90.00
#
_symmetry.space_group_name_H-M   'P 1'
#
loop_
_entity.id
_entity.type
_entity.pdbx_description
1 polymer ?
#
loop_
_entity_poly.entity_id
_entity_poly.type
_entity_poly.pdbx_seq_one_letter_code
_entity_poly.pdbx_strand_id
1 'polypeptide(L)'
;MKTKVTKDGFIWLVVPSDDAMEMWKSKTAELYILHNDDSETMVETDLQVQRATFSGEQIGIEVGFIKDLLPVCPKCGKRLVPSDNPEYVWQCYECDEDFYSFEVCNGDQNQ
;
A
#
# COMPACT_ATOMS: atom_id res chain seq x y z
N MET A 1 5.76 -12.52 -0.43
CA MET A 1 4.98 -11.44 -1.06
C MET A 1 5.89 -10.23 -1.27
N LYS A 2 5.69 -9.48 -2.35
CA LYS A 2 6.46 -8.28 -2.72
C LYS A 2 5.50 -7.09 -2.89
N THR A 3 5.95 -5.86 -2.73
CA THR A 3 5.15 -4.67 -3.04
C THR A 3 5.49 -4.11 -4.43
N LYS A 4 4.47 -3.64 -5.16
CA LYS A 4 4.61 -2.79 -6.35
C LYS A 4 4.03 -1.42 -5.99
N VAL A 5 4.79 -0.36 -6.27
CA VAL A 5 4.36 1.03 -6.04
C VAL A 5 4.29 1.74 -7.39
N THR A 6 3.14 2.36 -7.68
CA THR A 6 2.90 3.12 -8.91
C THR A 6 3.49 4.54 -8.81
N LYS A 7 3.52 5.29 -9.92
CA LYS A 7 4.09 6.65 -9.96
C LYS A 7 3.36 7.66 -9.09
N ASP A 8 2.06 7.47 -8.88
CA ASP A 8 1.20 8.27 -8.00
C ASP A 8 1.23 7.80 -6.53
N GLY A 9 2.05 6.79 -6.22
CA GLY A 9 2.27 6.31 -4.85
C GLY A 9 1.19 5.35 -4.36
N PHE A 10 0.40 4.75 -5.25
CA PHE A 10 -0.50 3.65 -4.92
C PHE A 10 0.29 2.34 -4.74
N ILE A 11 -0.12 1.52 -3.79
CA ILE A 11 0.57 0.31 -3.39
C ILE A 11 -0.29 -0.92 -3.71
N TRP A 12 0.34 -1.86 -4.40
CA TRP A 12 -0.17 -3.22 -4.59
C TRP A 12 0.68 -4.22 -3.81
N LEU A 13 0.03 -5.10 -3.07
CA LEU A 13 0.68 -6.30 -2.52
C LEU A 13 0.64 -7.41 -3.58
N VAL A 14 1.79 -7.71 -4.17
CA VAL A 14 1.93 -8.74 -5.20
C VAL A 14 1.87 -10.12 -4.55
N VAL A 15 0.87 -10.88 -4.98
CA VAL A 15 0.60 -12.26 -4.59
C VAL A 15 1.50 -13.19 -5.41
N PRO A 16 2.26 -14.10 -4.76
CA PRO A 16 2.98 -15.15 -5.47
C PRO A 16 2.02 -15.99 -6.31
N SER A 17 2.41 -16.31 -7.55
CA SER A 17 1.54 -17.03 -8.48
C SER A 17 1.05 -18.38 -7.96
N ASP A 18 1.88 -19.08 -7.16
CA ASP A 18 1.55 -20.37 -6.56
C ASP A 18 0.44 -20.25 -5.48
N ASP A 19 0.34 -19.09 -4.84
CA ASP A 19 -0.63 -18.82 -3.76
C ASP A 19 -1.93 -18.19 -4.30
N ALA A 20 -1.88 -17.57 -5.49
CA ALA A 20 -2.98 -16.75 -6.01
C ALA A 20 -4.30 -17.52 -6.18
N MET A 21 -4.24 -18.78 -6.60
CA MET A 21 -5.44 -19.62 -6.74
C MET A 21 -6.05 -19.97 -5.38
N GLU A 22 -5.25 -20.25 -4.37
CA GLU A 22 -5.74 -20.54 -3.02
C GLU A 22 -6.40 -19.30 -2.40
N MET A 23 -5.75 -18.14 -2.53
CA MET A 23 -6.29 -16.86 -2.07
C MET A 23 -7.61 -16.51 -2.77
N TRP A 24 -7.69 -16.74 -4.08
CA TRP A 24 -8.92 -16.56 -4.87
C TRP A 24 -10.05 -17.47 -4.36
N LYS A 25 -9.77 -18.77 -4.21
CA LYS A 25 -10.77 -19.77 -3.80
C LYS A 25 -11.27 -19.56 -2.37
N SER A 26 -10.39 -19.11 -1.48
CA SER A 26 -10.73 -18.80 -0.09
C SER A 26 -11.49 -17.47 0.06
N LYS A 27 -11.50 -16.62 -0.99
CA LYS A 27 -12.08 -15.27 -0.97
C LYS A 27 -11.52 -14.41 0.17
N THR A 28 -10.23 -14.60 0.48
CA THR A 28 -9.56 -13.91 1.58
C THR A 28 -9.35 -12.41 1.28
N ALA A 29 -9.22 -12.07 -0.01
CA ALA A 29 -9.08 -10.69 -0.47
C ALA A 29 -9.62 -10.56 -1.90
N GLU A 30 -9.90 -9.33 -2.31
CA GLU A 30 -10.13 -8.98 -3.71
C GLU A 30 -8.79 -9.00 -4.46
N LEU A 31 -8.78 -9.66 -5.62
CA LEU A 31 -7.59 -9.85 -6.44
C LEU A 31 -7.71 -9.08 -7.74
N TYR A 32 -6.58 -8.55 -8.20
CA TYR A 32 -6.48 -7.80 -9.44
C TYR A 32 -5.31 -8.32 -10.27
N ILE A 33 -5.48 -8.42 -11.58
CA ILE A 33 -4.39 -8.66 -12.53
C ILE A 33 -3.73 -7.30 -12.79
N LEU A 34 -2.41 -7.24 -12.62
CA LEU A 34 -1.61 -6.04 -12.83
C LEU A 34 -0.93 -6.13 -14.19
N HIS A 35 -1.42 -5.35 -15.15
CA HIS A 35 -0.90 -5.34 -16.52
C HIS A 35 0.40 -4.55 -16.64
N ASN A 36 1.09 -4.72 -17.77
CA ASN A 36 2.38 -4.09 -18.04
C ASN A 36 2.27 -2.60 -18.42
N ASP A 37 1.07 -2.13 -18.76
CA ASP A 37 0.77 -0.73 -19.09
C ASP A 37 0.32 0.08 -17.85
N ASP A 38 0.56 -0.43 -16.65
CA ASP A 38 0.10 0.11 -15.37
C ASP A 38 -1.43 0.16 -15.19
N SER A 39 -2.19 -0.53 -16.05
CA SER A 39 -3.61 -0.79 -15.79
C SER A 39 -3.82 -2.07 -14.96
N GLU A 40 -5.01 -2.18 -14.38
CA GLU A 40 -5.42 -3.32 -13.58
C GLU A 40 -6.82 -3.80 -13.96
N THR A 41 -7.06 -5.09 -13.78
CA THR A 41 -8.38 -5.72 -13.97
C THR A 41 -8.74 -6.56 -12.76
N MET A 42 -9.93 -6.35 -12.21
CA MET A 42 -10.45 -7.19 -11.12
C MET A 42 -10.60 -8.66 -11.59
N VAL A 43 -10.18 -9.59 -10.75
CA VAL A 43 -10.41 -11.02 -10.96
C VAL A 43 -11.85 -11.35 -10.59
N GLU A 44 -12.58 -11.95 -11.53
CA GLU A 44 -13.97 -12.39 -11.34
C GLU A 44 -14.13 -13.90 -11.55
N THR A 45 -13.14 -14.56 -12.16
CA THR A 45 -13.22 -15.97 -12.57
C THR A 45 -11.92 -16.73 -12.33
N ASP A 46 -12.05 -18.05 -12.13
CA ASP A 46 -10.90 -18.96 -12.01
C ASP A 46 -9.97 -18.90 -13.24
N LEU A 47 -10.57 -18.72 -14.44
CA LEU A 47 -9.83 -18.69 -15.70
C LEU A 47 -8.92 -17.47 -15.79
N GLN A 48 -9.32 -16.32 -15.22
CA GLN A 48 -8.49 -15.13 -15.17
C GLN A 48 -7.22 -15.36 -14.34
N VAL A 49 -7.35 -15.99 -13.16
CA VAL A 49 -6.19 -16.35 -12.32
C VAL A 49 -5.24 -17.27 -13.08
N GLN A 50 -5.76 -18.37 -13.65
CA GLN A 50 -4.93 -19.32 -14.40
C GLN A 50 -4.23 -18.68 -15.59
N ARG A 51 -4.94 -17.84 -16.34
CA ARG A 51 -4.36 -17.13 -17.50
C ARG A 51 -3.27 -16.17 -17.08
N ALA A 52 -3.51 -15.34 -16.07
CA ALA A 52 -2.53 -14.40 -15.54
C ALA A 52 -1.25 -15.12 -15.06
N THR A 53 -1.42 -16.22 -14.31
CA THR A 53 -0.29 -17.05 -13.87
C THR A 53 0.49 -17.63 -15.05
N PHE A 54 -0.19 -18.09 -16.10
CA PHE A 54 0.46 -18.66 -17.28
C PHE A 54 1.12 -17.61 -18.18
N SER A 55 0.52 -16.42 -18.33
CA SER A 55 1.08 -15.31 -19.11
C SER A 55 2.23 -14.59 -18.40
N GLY A 56 2.46 -14.89 -17.11
CA GLY A 56 3.46 -14.22 -16.29
C GLY A 56 3.00 -12.84 -15.80
N GLU A 57 1.71 -12.54 -15.88
CA GLU A 57 1.13 -11.34 -15.28
C GLU A 57 1.11 -11.46 -13.76
N GLN A 58 1.26 -10.33 -13.08
CA GLN A 58 1.24 -10.28 -11.63
C GLN A 58 -0.21 -10.19 -11.15
N ILE A 59 -0.49 -10.85 -10.03
CA ILE A 59 -1.74 -10.71 -9.30
C ILE A 59 -1.47 -9.89 -8.04
N GLY A 60 -2.29 -8.89 -7.79
CA GLY A 60 -2.15 -7.94 -6.70
C GLY A 60 -3.39 -7.87 -5.82
N ILE A 61 -3.17 -7.48 -4.57
CA ILE A 61 -4.19 -7.01 -3.64
C ILE A 61 -3.99 -5.52 -3.45
N GLU A 62 -5.07 -4.77 -3.48
CA GLU A 62 -5.07 -3.34 -3.21
C GLU A 62 -4.68 -3.07 -1.75
N VAL A 63 -3.72 -2.17 -1.54
CA VAL A 63 -3.34 -1.69 -0.20
C VAL A 63 -3.75 -0.24 0.02
N GLY A 64 -3.68 0.61 -1.02
CA GLY A 64 -4.00 2.04 -0.96
C GLY A 64 -2.79 2.94 -1.23
N PHE A 65 -2.89 4.25 -0.94
CA PHE A 65 -1.82 5.20 -1.20
C PHE A 65 -0.85 5.35 -0.02
N ILE A 66 0.45 5.50 -0.32
CA ILE A 66 1.50 5.76 0.69
C ILE A 66 1.13 6.93 1.60
N LYS A 67 0.62 8.02 1.05
CA LYS A 67 0.25 9.25 1.80
C LYS A 67 -0.77 8.99 2.90
N ASP A 68 -1.62 7.98 2.74
CA ASP A 68 -2.68 7.65 3.69
C ASP A 68 -2.14 6.84 4.86
N LEU A 69 -1.00 6.16 4.67
CA LEU A 69 -0.28 5.37 5.68
C LEU A 69 0.74 6.19 6.48
N LEU A 70 0.96 7.46 6.14
CA LEU A 70 1.88 8.33 6.88
C LEU A 70 1.28 8.68 8.26
N PRO A 71 2.12 8.85 9.29
CA PRO A 71 1.64 9.25 10.60
C PRO A 71 1.04 10.66 10.57
N VAL A 72 0.23 10.98 11.58
CA VAL A 72 -0.37 12.30 11.75
C VAL A 72 0.41 13.15 12.75
N CYS A 73 0.44 14.45 12.50
CA CYS A 73 0.95 15.42 13.43
C CYS A 73 0.08 15.43 14.69
N PRO A 74 0.65 15.25 15.89
CA PRO A 74 -0.12 15.25 17.13
C PRO A 74 -0.74 16.63 17.46
N LYS A 75 -0.27 17.70 16.82
CA LYS A 75 -0.75 19.07 17.04
C LYS A 75 -1.91 19.47 16.12
N CYS A 76 -1.83 19.13 14.84
CA CYS A 76 -2.80 19.61 13.84
C CYS A 76 -3.53 18.50 13.07
N GLY A 77 -3.19 17.22 13.29
CA GLY A 77 -3.83 16.07 12.64
C GLY A 77 -3.48 15.87 11.17
N LYS A 78 -2.63 16.73 10.59
CA LYS A 78 -2.18 16.61 9.19
C LYS A 78 -1.14 15.49 9.04
N ARG A 79 -1.10 14.85 7.87
CA ARG A 79 -0.11 13.82 7.56
C ARG A 79 1.29 14.41 7.58
N LEU A 80 2.20 13.72 8.26
CA LEU A 80 3.62 14.05 8.34
C LEU A 80 4.35 13.51 7.12
N VAL A 81 5.50 14.10 6.82
CA VAL A 81 6.44 13.60 5.80
C VAL A 81 7.76 13.23 6.46
N PRO A 82 8.63 12.44 5.79
CA PRO A 82 9.99 12.22 6.29
C PRO A 82 10.72 13.56 6.50
N SER A 83 11.41 13.72 7.62
CA SER A 83 12.19 14.93 7.91
C SER A 83 13.46 14.99 7.05
N ASP A 84 13.84 16.19 6.62
CA ASP A 84 15.13 16.47 5.99
C ASP A 84 16.28 16.54 7.02
N ASN A 85 15.97 16.64 8.31
CA ASN A 85 16.95 16.64 9.39
C ASN A 85 17.23 15.19 9.86
N PRO A 86 18.47 14.70 9.78
CA PRO A 86 18.81 13.32 10.14
C PRO A 86 18.61 12.97 11.62
N GLU A 87 18.46 13.96 12.51
CA GLU A 87 18.15 13.71 13.92
C GLU A 87 16.69 13.31 14.15
N TYR A 88 15.79 13.73 13.25
CA TYR A 88 14.35 13.50 13.36
C TYR A 88 13.88 12.54 12.26
N VAL A 89 12.67 11.99 12.45
CA VAL A 89 12.11 11.02 11.49
C VAL A 89 10.99 11.65 10.68
N TRP A 90 10.21 12.54 11.28
CA TRP A 90 9.01 13.10 10.69
C TRP A 90 9.00 14.62 10.78
N GLN A 91 8.40 15.29 9.79
CA GLN A 91 8.23 16.73 9.76
C GLN A 91 6.79 17.10 9.45
N CYS A 92 6.29 18.13 10.13
CA CYS A 92 5.03 18.78 9.83
C CYS A 92 5.27 20.17 9.24
N TYR A 93 4.97 20.36 7.96
CA TYR A 93 5.09 21.69 7.33
C TYR A 93 4.06 22.71 7.84
N GLU A 94 2.92 22.25 8.37
CA GLU A 94 1.87 23.15 8.87
C GLU A 94 2.21 23.72 10.26
N CYS A 95 2.94 22.95 11.07
CA CYS A 95 3.41 23.40 12.38
C CYS A 95 4.86 23.90 12.35
N ASP A 96 5.56 23.72 11.23
CA ASP A 96 7.00 24.02 11.08
C ASP A 96 7.84 23.32 12.17
N GLU A 97 7.54 22.04 12.41
CA GLU A 97 8.15 21.25 13.49
C GLU A 97 8.54 19.84 13.02
N ASP A 98 9.64 19.34 13.59
CA ASP A 98 10.13 17.98 13.42
C ASP A 98 9.81 17.10 14.64
N PHE A 99 9.65 15.79 14.41
CA PHE A 99 9.25 14.79 15.39
C PHE A 99 10.11 13.53 15.30
N TYR A 100 10.38 12.94 16.45
CA TYR A 100 10.90 11.58 16.55
C TYR A 100 9.80 10.54 16.26
N SER A 101 10.20 9.31 15.91
CA SER A 101 9.25 8.23 15.64
C SER A 101 8.33 7.92 16.84
N PHE A 102 8.86 7.95 18.07
CA PHE A 102 8.08 7.63 19.27
C PHE A 102 7.03 8.70 19.64
N GLU A 103 7.13 9.92 19.11
CA GLU A 103 6.17 11.01 19.39
C GLU A 103 4.90 10.89 18.55
N VAL A 104 4.99 10.20 17.41
CA VAL A 104 3.90 10.10 16.42
C VAL A 104 3.18 8.74 16.47
N CYS A 105 3.77 7.73 17.14
CA CYS A 105 3.22 6.37 17.25
C CYS A 105 1.95 6.24 18.12
N ASN A 106 1.36 7.33 18.62
CA ASN A 106 0.20 7.29 19.54
C ASN A 106 -1.14 7.72 18.90
N GLY A 107 -1.28 7.58 17.58
CA GLY A 107 -2.41 8.11 16.80
C GLY A 107 -3.71 7.30 16.78
N ASP A 108 -3.79 6.10 17.35
CA ASP A 108 -5.04 5.31 17.43
C ASP A 108 -5.69 5.40 18.83
N GLN A 109 -5.86 6.62 19.35
CA GLN A 109 -6.78 6.89 20.46
C GLN A 109 -7.79 7.95 19.98
N ASN A 110 -8.98 7.45 19.62
CA ASN A 110 -10.20 8.16 19.19
C ASN A 110 -10.35 8.43 17.68
N GLN A 111 -11.10 7.56 16.99
CA GLN A 111 -12.54 7.79 16.77
C GLN A 111 -13.25 6.51 16.31
#